data_AF-A0A0S8FU19-F1
#
_entry.id   AF-A0A0S8FU19-F1
#
_cell.length_a   1.000
_cell.length_b   1.000
_cell.length_c   1.000
_cell.angle_alpha   90.00
_cell.angle_beta   90.00
_cell.angle_gamma   90.00
#
_symmetry.space_group_name_H-M   'P 1'
#
loop_
_entity.id
_entity.type
_entity.pdbx_description
1 polymer ?
#
loop_
_entity_poly.entity_id
_entity_poly.type
_entity_poly.pdbx_seq_one_letter_code
_entity_poly.pdbx_strand_id
1 'polypeptide(L)'
;MAVFGWATACLFTTACGEPSKEKKVLVIGIDGVRPDVLAKANTPNIDALVADGTFAGRVESKVQTWSVPAWSSIATGVWPAKHLVTSNDFTGHDYAAYPDFLTRIELVNPELSTFVVLDWPPLGTGDSGGPLFSDMIDAKLTFDGGDGGYETADAAFIYIGNPDVVAHDTGVSAEYRAAIEAADGH
;
A
#
# COMPACT_ATOMS: atom_id res chain seq x y z
N MET A 1 24.65 -73.17 15.20
CA MET A 1 23.43 -72.48 15.67
C MET A 1 23.65 -71.00 15.42
N ALA A 2 23.20 -70.50 14.26
CA ALA A 2 23.43 -69.12 13.83
C ALA A 2 22.20 -68.28 14.20
N VAL A 3 22.42 -67.20 14.96
CA VAL A 3 21.37 -66.21 15.26
C VAL A 3 21.56 -65.07 14.27
N PHE A 4 20.63 -64.93 13.33
CA PHE A 4 20.52 -63.76 12.46
C PHE A 4 19.78 -62.66 13.24
N GLY A 5 20.48 -61.58 13.57
CA GLY A 5 19.87 -60.34 14.07
C GLY A 5 19.59 -59.40 12.90
N TRP A 6 18.33 -59.03 12.68
CA TRP A 6 17.97 -57.94 11.78
C TRP A 6 17.99 -56.62 12.56
N ALA A 7 18.94 -55.76 12.26
CA ALA A 7 18.91 -54.36 12.68
C ALA A 7 18.04 -53.58 11.68
N THR A 8 16.86 -53.16 12.11
CA THR A 8 16.03 -52.22 11.34
C THR A 8 16.56 -50.81 11.61
N ALA A 9 17.25 -50.22 10.63
CA ALA A 9 17.60 -48.81 10.66
C ALA A 9 16.35 -47.97 10.39
N CYS A 10 15.86 -47.25 11.39
CA CYS A 10 14.90 -46.16 11.16
C CYS A 10 15.65 -44.97 10.55
N LEU A 11 15.57 -44.83 9.22
CA LEU A 11 15.87 -43.58 8.56
C LEU A 11 14.77 -42.57 8.92
N PHE A 12 15.04 -41.70 9.88
CA PHE A 12 14.32 -40.44 9.98
C PHE A 12 14.77 -39.57 8.81
N THR A 13 14.06 -39.66 7.69
CA THR A 13 14.08 -38.59 6.68
C THR A 13 13.38 -37.40 7.29
N THR A 14 14.13 -36.53 7.98
CA THR A 14 13.66 -35.17 8.24
C THR A 14 13.54 -34.51 6.88
N ALA A 15 12.33 -34.51 6.31
CA ALA A 15 12.03 -33.60 5.23
C ALA A 15 12.22 -32.19 5.81
N CYS A 16 13.31 -31.55 5.43
CA CYS A 16 13.48 -30.12 5.60
C CYS A 16 12.42 -29.48 4.71
N GLY A 17 11.24 -29.20 5.28
CA GLY A 17 10.31 -28.30 4.62
C GLY A 17 11.03 -26.95 4.51
N GLU A 18 11.14 -26.44 3.28
CA GLU A 18 11.45 -25.02 3.07
C GLU A 18 10.61 -24.22 4.07
N PRO A 19 11.22 -23.30 4.86
CA PRO A 19 10.43 -22.43 5.71
C PRO A 19 9.39 -21.77 4.81
N SER A 20 8.11 -21.97 5.15
CA SER A 20 7.01 -21.36 4.42
C SER A 20 7.32 -19.87 4.34
N LYS A 21 7.50 -19.33 3.12
CA LYS A 21 7.67 -17.88 2.94
C LYS A 21 6.54 -17.19 3.70
N GLU A 22 6.92 -16.44 4.73
CA GLU A 22 5.95 -15.66 5.48
C GLU A 22 5.21 -14.75 4.52
N LYS A 23 3.88 -14.76 4.61
CA LYS A 23 3.05 -13.91 3.77
C LYS A 23 3.25 -12.47 4.23
N LYS A 24 3.65 -11.60 3.31
CA LYS A 24 3.79 -10.16 3.52
C LYS A 24 2.65 -9.44 2.80
N VAL A 25 2.35 -8.21 3.20
CA VAL A 25 1.33 -7.36 2.58
C VAL A 25 1.98 -6.11 2.02
N LEU A 26 1.68 -5.79 0.75
CA LEU A 26 2.07 -4.53 0.12
C LEU A 26 0.83 -3.89 -0.48
N VAL A 27 0.61 -2.62 -0.16
CA VAL A 27 -0.43 -1.78 -0.76
C VAL A 27 0.24 -0.63 -1.49
N ILE A 28 -0.01 -0.51 -2.79
CA ILE A 28 0.48 0.59 -3.62
C ILE A 28 -0.71 1.43 -4.04
N GLY A 29 -0.68 2.72 -3.73
CA GLY A 29 -1.64 3.73 -4.14
C GLY A 29 -1.02 4.66 -5.17
N ILE A 30 -1.65 4.80 -6.34
CA ILE A 30 -1.27 5.77 -7.36
C ILE A 30 -2.43 6.77 -7.51
N ASP A 31 -2.23 8.02 -7.11
CA ASP A 31 -3.30 9.01 -7.07
C ASP A 31 -3.69 9.51 -8.46
N GLY A 32 -4.95 9.87 -8.61
CA GLY A 32 -5.49 10.48 -9.82
C GLY A 32 -5.58 9.53 -11.02
N VAL A 33 -5.30 8.23 -10.88
CA VAL A 33 -5.33 7.28 -12.01
C VAL A 33 -6.77 6.96 -12.43
N ARG A 34 -7.12 7.39 -13.64
CA ARG A 34 -8.41 7.07 -14.27
C ARG A 34 -8.33 5.73 -15.00
N PRO A 35 -9.29 4.80 -14.79
CA PRO A 35 -9.29 3.50 -15.47
C PRO A 35 -9.29 3.58 -17.01
N ASP A 36 -9.96 4.58 -17.59
CA ASP A 36 -10.03 4.76 -19.05
C ASP A 36 -8.74 5.28 -19.69
N VAL A 37 -7.84 5.85 -18.88
CA VAL A 37 -6.51 6.30 -19.32
C VAL A 37 -5.46 5.22 -19.04
N LEU A 38 -5.54 4.54 -17.89
CA LEU A 38 -4.71 3.37 -17.58
C LEU A 38 -4.83 2.31 -18.69
N ALA A 39 -6.04 2.02 -19.17
CA ALA A 39 -6.27 1.06 -20.26
C ALA A 39 -5.63 1.44 -21.61
N LYS A 40 -5.07 2.65 -21.74
CA LYS A 40 -4.38 3.16 -22.94
C LYS A 40 -2.91 3.49 -22.68
N ALA A 41 -2.46 3.42 -21.43
CA ALA A 41 -1.08 3.67 -21.02
C ALA A 41 -0.24 2.40 -21.26
N ASN A 42 1.05 2.57 -21.52
CA ASN A 42 1.99 1.45 -21.57
C ASN A 42 2.53 1.14 -20.17
N THR A 43 1.86 0.24 -19.44
CA THR A 43 2.16 -0.09 -18.03
C THR A 43 2.47 -1.58 -17.86
N PRO A 44 3.61 -2.09 -18.38
CA PRO A 44 3.90 -3.52 -18.40
C PRO A 44 3.95 -4.18 -17.02
N ASN A 45 4.32 -3.46 -15.95
CA ASN A 45 4.40 -4.05 -14.62
C ASN A 45 3.00 -4.21 -13.99
N ILE A 46 2.15 -3.18 -14.09
CA ILE A 46 0.74 -3.24 -13.69
C ILE A 46 -0.01 -4.27 -14.54
N ASP A 47 0.26 -4.33 -15.85
CA ASP A 47 -0.34 -5.33 -16.75
C ASP A 47 0.01 -6.76 -16.32
N ALA A 48 1.26 -7.00 -15.90
CA ALA A 48 1.68 -8.29 -15.35
C ALA A 48 0.97 -8.61 -14.02
N LEU A 49 0.83 -7.63 -13.11
CA LEU A 49 0.08 -7.80 -11.87
C LEU A 49 -1.40 -8.15 -12.12
N VAL A 50 -2.01 -7.53 -13.14
CA VAL A 50 -3.39 -7.82 -13.55
C VAL A 50 -3.50 -9.23 -14.14
N ALA A 51 -2.53 -9.64 -14.96
CA ALA A 51 -2.52 -10.95 -15.62
C ALA A 51 -2.34 -12.11 -14.62
N ASP A 52 -1.48 -11.93 -13.62
CA ASP A 52 -1.14 -12.95 -12.63
C ASP A 52 -2.02 -12.87 -11.36
N GLY A 53 -2.84 -11.83 -11.24
CA GLY A 53 -3.60 -11.49 -10.04
C GLY A 53 -5.13 -11.51 -10.22
N THR A 54 -5.80 -10.68 -9.42
CA THR A 54 -7.24 -10.45 -9.51
C THR A 54 -7.46 -8.96 -9.74
N PHE A 55 -8.26 -8.64 -10.76
CA PHE A 55 -8.48 -7.26 -11.17
C PHE A 55 -9.96 -6.86 -11.12
N ALA A 56 -10.20 -5.66 -10.60
CA ALA A 56 -11.50 -5.00 -10.66
C ALA A 56 -11.34 -3.70 -11.47
N GLY A 57 -11.87 -3.67 -12.69
CA GLY A 57 -11.74 -2.52 -13.61
C GLY A 57 -12.47 -1.25 -13.18
N ARG A 58 -13.20 -1.29 -12.06
CA ARG A 58 -13.84 -0.13 -11.44
C ARG A 58 -14.03 -0.38 -9.95
N VAL A 59 -13.59 0.59 -9.16
CA VAL A 59 -13.90 0.73 -7.73
C VAL A 59 -14.57 2.08 -7.53
N GLU A 60 -15.61 2.11 -6.70
CA GLU A 60 -16.44 3.31 -6.51
C GLU A 60 -16.24 3.91 -5.12
N SER A 61 -16.07 5.23 -5.08
CA SER A 61 -16.18 6.00 -3.84
C SER A 61 -17.65 6.24 -3.50
N LYS A 62 -18.00 6.19 -2.22
CA LYS A 62 -19.34 6.55 -1.73
C LYS A 62 -19.54 8.06 -1.55
N VAL A 63 -18.48 8.83 -1.69
CA VAL A 63 -18.47 10.28 -1.50
C VAL A 63 -17.82 10.96 -2.70
N GLN A 64 -17.83 12.29 -2.71
CA GLN A 64 -17.09 13.08 -3.70
C GLN A 64 -15.64 12.58 -3.80
N THR A 65 -15.15 12.41 -5.03
CA THR A 65 -13.82 11.88 -5.34
C THR A 65 -12.75 12.94 -5.09
N TRP A 66 -12.49 13.19 -3.81
CA TRP A 66 -11.46 14.08 -3.30
C TRP A 66 -10.37 13.24 -2.64
N SER A 67 -9.10 13.57 -2.86
CA SER A 67 -7.96 12.75 -2.44
C SER A 67 -7.95 12.49 -0.94
N VAL A 68 -8.04 13.54 -0.11
CA VAL A 68 -8.00 13.38 1.36
C VAL A 68 -9.05 12.38 1.87
N PRO A 69 -10.37 12.56 1.64
CA PRO A 69 -11.35 11.61 2.15
C PRO A 69 -11.25 10.21 1.53
N ALA A 70 -10.79 10.09 0.28
CA ALA A 70 -10.58 8.80 -0.37
C ALA A 70 -9.43 8.02 0.28
N TRP A 71 -8.26 8.66 0.48
CA TRP A 71 -7.11 8.05 1.14
C TRP A 71 -7.38 7.77 2.61
N SER A 72 -8.07 8.65 3.33
CA SER A 72 -8.57 8.36 4.68
C SER A 72 -9.43 7.11 4.71
N SER A 73 -10.35 6.95 3.74
CA SER A 73 -11.22 5.77 3.68
C SER A 73 -10.45 4.49 3.38
N ILE A 74 -9.47 4.54 2.47
CA ILE A 74 -8.60 3.40 2.12
C ILE A 74 -7.77 2.98 3.33
N ALA A 75 -7.09 3.92 3.99
CA ALA A 75 -6.18 3.65 5.10
C ALA A 75 -6.93 3.14 6.35
N THR A 76 -8.09 3.71 6.66
CA THR A 76 -8.84 3.40 7.89
C THR A 76 -9.91 2.31 7.70
N GLY A 77 -10.29 2.00 6.46
CA GLY A 77 -11.35 1.03 6.15
C GLY A 77 -12.76 1.47 6.56
N VAL A 78 -12.97 2.76 6.86
CA VAL A 78 -14.30 3.33 7.16
C VAL A 78 -14.60 4.52 6.25
N TRP A 79 -15.86 4.96 6.17
CA TRP A 79 -16.27 6.09 5.33
C TRP A 79 -16.20 7.43 6.09
N PRO A 80 -16.31 8.59 5.41
CA PRO A 80 -16.27 9.93 6.04
C PRO A 80 -17.21 10.15 7.22
N ALA A 81 -18.35 9.46 7.24
CA ALA A 81 -19.27 9.51 8.38
C ALA A 81 -18.64 8.99 9.70
N LYS A 82 -17.52 8.28 9.64
CA LYS A 82 -16.77 7.76 10.80
C LYS A 82 -15.45 8.48 10.99
N HIS A 83 -14.59 8.55 9.97
CA HIS A 83 -13.27 9.19 10.10
C HIS A 83 -13.33 10.73 10.03
N LEU A 84 -14.51 11.32 9.81
CA LEU A 84 -14.86 12.75 9.81
C LEU A 84 -14.24 13.63 8.71
N VAL A 85 -13.25 13.14 7.98
CA VAL A 85 -12.71 13.82 6.79
C VAL A 85 -13.74 13.84 5.66
N THR A 86 -14.32 15.01 5.40
CA THR A 86 -15.35 15.23 4.38
C THR A 86 -14.93 16.24 3.31
N SER A 87 -13.72 16.81 3.44
CA SER A 87 -13.14 17.75 2.48
C SER A 87 -11.68 17.46 2.20
N ASN A 88 -11.06 18.16 1.24
CA ASN A 88 -9.61 18.09 0.97
C ASN A 88 -8.75 18.81 2.03
N ASP A 89 -9.17 18.71 3.28
CA ASP A 89 -8.54 19.26 4.48
C ASP A 89 -8.43 18.11 5.49
N PHE A 90 -7.24 17.88 6.03
CA PHE A 90 -7.03 16.79 7.00
C PHE A 90 -7.53 17.16 8.40
N THR A 91 -7.83 18.43 8.69
CA THR A 91 -8.29 18.85 10.02
C THR A 91 -9.64 18.24 10.42
N GLY A 92 -9.84 18.06 11.73
CA GLY A 92 -11.11 17.57 12.29
C GLY A 92 -11.36 16.07 12.09
N HIS A 93 -10.36 15.30 11.67
CA HIS A 93 -10.42 13.85 11.53
C HIS A 93 -10.59 13.12 12.87
N ASP A 94 -11.05 11.86 12.83
CA ASP A 94 -11.11 10.96 14.00
C ASP A 94 -10.21 9.71 13.83
N TYR A 95 -8.94 9.93 13.44
CA TYR A 95 -7.97 8.83 13.28
C TYR A 95 -7.59 8.16 14.61
N ALA A 96 -7.85 8.80 15.75
CA ALA A 96 -7.65 8.16 17.05
C ALA A 96 -8.63 6.99 17.26
N ALA A 97 -9.91 7.16 16.92
CA ALA A 97 -10.89 6.08 16.97
C ALA A 97 -10.79 5.14 15.76
N TYR A 98 -10.34 5.65 14.62
CA TYR A 98 -10.20 4.92 13.37
C TYR A 98 -8.79 5.04 12.79
N PRO A 99 -7.77 4.41 13.41
CA PRO A 99 -6.39 4.49 12.93
C PRO A 99 -6.25 3.82 11.56
N ASP A 100 -5.21 4.17 10.82
CA ASP A 100 -4.83 3.48 9.59
C ASP A 100 -4.44 2.01 9.85
N PHE A 101 -4.42 1.20 8.80
CA PHE A 101 -4.22 -0.25 8.94
C PHE A 101 -2.82 -0.63 9.43
N LEU A 102 -1.76 0.13 9.14
CA LEU A 102 -0.40 -0.15 9.63
C LEU A 102 -0.33 0.14 11.12
N THR A 103 -0.85 1.29 11.53
CA THR A 103 -1.03 1.65 12.94
C THR A 103 -1.85 0.61 13.72
N ARG A 104 -2.87 0.01 13.10
CA ARG A 104 -3.62 -1.11 13.71
C ARG A 104 -2.79 -2.38 13.87
N ILE A 105 -1.90 -2.67 12.92
CA ILE A 105 -0.99 -3.81 13.00
C ILE A 105 -0.07 -3.64 14.21
N GLU A 106 0.54 -2.46 14.37
CA GLU A 106 1.41 -2.15 15.52
C GLU A 106 0.69 -2.28 16.86
N LEU A 107 -0.56 -1.84 16.94
CA LEU A 107 -1.38 -1.95 18.14
C LEU A 107 -1.73 -3.41 18.51
N VAL A 108 -1.77 -4.32 17.52
CA VAL A 108 -2.18 -5.71 17.71
C VAL A 108 -0.99 -6.65 17.87
N ASN A 109 0.06 -6.45 17.07
CA ASN A 109 1.27 -7.26 17.09
C ASN A 109 2.51 -6.41 16.72
N PRO A 110 3.18 -5.82 17.72
CA PRO A 110 4.37 -4.99 17.51
C PRO A 110 5.64 -5.79 17.15
N GLU A 111 5.54 -7.12 16.98
CA GLU A 111 6.64 -7.92 16.43
C GLU A 111 6.65 -7.91 14.89
N LEU A 112 5.57 -7.45 14.24
CA LEU A 112 5.49 -7.32 12.80
C LEU A 112 6.07 -5.98 12.38
N SER A 113 6.97 -6.01 11.39
CA SER A 113 7.57 -4.79 10.85
C SER A 113 6.62 -4.05 9.92
N THR A 114 6.43 -2.74 10.13
CA THR A 114 5.61 -1.90 9.25
C THR A 114 6.39 -0.80 8.55
N PHE A 115 6.04 -0.53 7.28
CA PHE A 115 6.73 0.46 6.47
C PHE A 115 5.75 1.32 5.67
N VAL A 116 6.04 2.62 5.56
CA VAL A 116 5.26 3.51 4.71
C VAL A 116 6.14 4.51 3.97
N VAL A 117 5.85 4.70 2.68
CA VAL A 117 6.48 5.69 1.81
C VAL A 117 5.41 6.60 1.20
N LEU A 118 5.58 7.90 1.37
CA LEU A 118 4.58 8.91 0.98
C LEU A 118 5.28 10.04 0.22
N ASP A 119 4.77 10.43 -0.94
CA ASP A 119 5.25 11.62 -1.67
C ASP A 119 4.32 12.85 -1.54
N TRP A 120 3.29 12.74 -0.68
CA TRP A 120 2.41 13.85 -0.30
C TRP A 120 2.49 14.12 1.22
N PRO A 121 3.14 15.23 1.66
CA PRO A 121 3.50 15.43 3.05
C PRO A 121 2.39 15.28 4.10
N PRO A 122 1.16 15.81 3.92
CA PRO A 122 0.09 15.70 4.91
C PRO A 122 -0.33 14.26 5.25
N LEU A 123 0.01 13.28 4.40
CA LEU A 123 -0.22 11.87 4.71
C LEU A 123 0.68 11.38 5.85
N GLY A 124 1.90 11.90 5.94
CA GLY A 124 2.94 11.42 6.87
C GLY A 124 3.33 12.40 7.97
N THR A 125 3.03 13.70 7.79
CA THR A 125 3.39 14.77 8.73
C THR A 125 2.15 15.45 9.33
N GLY A 126 2.36 16.27 10.36
CA GLY A 126 1.31 17.11 10.95
C GLY A 126 0.86 18.28 10.06
N ASP A 127 1.40 18.41 8.85
CA ASP A 127 1.09 19.52 7.96
C ASP A 127 -0.36 19.44 7.47
N SER A 128 -0.99 20.60 7.32
CA SER A 128 -2.37 20.73 6.83
C SER A 128 -3.41 19.89 7.58
N GLY A 129 -3.15 19.55 8.85
CA GLY A 129 -4.06 18.79 9.72
C GLY A 129 -3.85 17.28 9.71
N GLY A 130 -2.76 16.78 9.12
CA GLY A 130 -2.36 15.38 9.23
C GLY A 130 -1.76 15.02 10.61
N PRO A 131 -1.10 13.85 10.75
CA PRO A 131 -0.85 12.85 9.70
C PRO A 131 -2.01 11.85 9.55
N LEU A 132 -2.16 11.30 8.34
CA LEU A 132 -3.01 10.12 8.13
C LEU A 132 -2.35 8.84 8.68
N PHE A 133 -1.06 8.66 8.39
CA PHE A 133 -0.25 7.54 8.87
C PHE A 133 0.55 7.94 10.11
N SER A 134 0.27 7.28 11.24
CA SER A 134 0.80 7.69 12.54
C SER A 134 2.32 7.45 12.68
N ASP A 135 2.91 7.99 13.75
CA ASP A 135 4.32 7.75 14.12
C ASP A 135 4.54 6.39 14.82
N MET A 136 3.50 5.55 14.96
CA MET A 136 3.67 4.20 15.51
C MET A 136 4.28 3.21 14.51
N ILE A 137 4.23 3.54 13.22
CA ILE A 137 4.77 2.72 12.12
C ILE A 137 6.30 2.71 12.22
N ASP A 138 6.93 1.52 12.15
CA ASP A 138 8.37 1.35 12.42
C ASP A 138 9.26 2.20 11.50
N ALA A 139 8.94 2.20 10.20
CA ALA A 139 9.67 2.95 9.20
C ALA A 139 8.71 3.82 8.38
N LYS A 140 8.89 5.14 8.46
CA LYS A 140 8.09 6.11 7.72
C LYS A 140 9.00 7.06 6.96
N LEU A 141 8.87 7.05 5.63
CA LEU A 141 9.53 7.97 4.73
C LEU A 141 8.48 8.88 4.10
N THR A 142 8.68 10.18 4.23
CA THR A 142 7.82 11.19 3.58
C THR A 142 8.71 12.10 2.76
N PHE A 143 8.43 12.13 1.46
CA PHE A 143 9.14 12.87 0.45
C PHE A 143 8.24 13.97 -0.14
N ASP A 144 8.85 14.88 -0.88
CA ASP A 144 8.19 15.84 -1.76
C ASP A 144 8.61 15.50 -3.21
N GLY A 145 8.15 14.33 -3.70
CA GLY A 145 8.63 13.69 -4.93
C GLY A 145 9.50 12.45 -4.67
N GLY A 146 9.19 11.34 -5.35
CA GLY A 146 9.72 10.01 -5.07
C GLY A 146 11.18 9.82 -5.52
N ASP A 147 12.08 9.68 -4.55
CA ASP A 147 13.39 9.03 -4.73
C ASP A 147 13.86 8.53 -3.35
N GLY A 148 13.45 7.30 -3.01
CA GLY A 148 13.83 6.62 -1.78
C GLY A 148 13.75 5.11 -1.98
N GLY A 149 14.72 4.37 -1.45
CA GLY A 149 14.71 2.91 -1.49
C GLY A 149 13.61 2.32 -0.60
N TYR A 150 13.18 1.10 -0.91
CA TYR A 150 12.17 0.38 -0.14
C TYR A 150 12.82 -0.47 0.96
N GLU A 151 12.30 -0.37 2.18
CA GLU A 151 12.66 -1.28 3.26
C GLU A 151 11.87 -2.60 3.18
N THR A 152 12.41 -3.65 3.78
CA THR A 152 11.69 -4.93 3.91
C THR A 152 10.77 -4.85 5.12
N ALA A 153 9.47 -5.12 4.92
CA ALA A 153 8.47 -5.08 5.98
C ALA A 153 7.45 -6.24 5.87
N ASP A 154 6.77 -6.53 6.98
CA ASP A 154 5.62 -7.44 7.05
C ASP A 154 4.38 -6.83 6.38
N ALA A 155 4.19 -5.54 6.57
CA ALA A 155 3.16 -4.75 5.91
C ALA A 155 3.73 -3.40 5.45
N ALA A 156 3.50 -3.07 4.18
CA ALA A 156 3.96 -1.83 3.57
C ALA A 156 2.84 -1.07 2.85
N PHE A 157 2.90 0.26 2.90
CA PHE A 157 2.08 1.16 2.08
C PHE A 157 2.97 2.14 1.29
N ILE A 158 2.73 2.25 -0.02
CA ILE A 158 3.43 3.18 -0.91
C ILE A 158 2.40 4.09 -1.56
N TYR A 159 2.62 5.39 -1.51
CA TYR A 159 1.80 6.39 -2.19
C TYR A 159 2.62 7.12 -3.26
N ILE A 160 2.04 7.20 -4.47
CA ILE A 160 2.60 7.89 -5.64
C ILE A 160 1.58 8.92 -6.13
N GLY A 161 1.87 10.20 -5.93
CA GLY A 161 0.99 11.33 -6.24
C GLY A 161 1.22 11.96 -7.62
N ASN A 162 2.34 11.67 -8.29
CA ASN A 162 2.75 12.38 -9.51
C ASN A 162 1.67 12.40 -10.63
N PRO A 163 0.94 11.31 -10.94
CA PRO A 163 -0.10 11.37 -11.98
C PRO A 163 -1.22 12.37 -11.67
N ASP A 164 -1.63 12.50 -10.40
CA ASP A 164 -2.62 13.50 -9.98
C ASP A 164 -2.10 14.93 -10.16
N VAL A 165 -0.87 15.19 -9.74
CA VAL A 165 -0.22 16.51 -9.89
C VAL A 165 -0.15 16.93 -11.36
N VAL A 166 0.29 16.03 -12.25
CA VAL A 166 0.38 16.33 -13.69
C VAL A 166 -1.01 16.53 -14.31
N ALA A 167 -2.01 15.77 -13.85
CA ALA A 167 -3.39 15.94 -14.31
C ALA A 167 -3.98 17.29 -13.86
N HIS A 168 -3.64 17.78 -12.68
CA HIS A 168 -4.05 19.10 -12.20
C HIS A 168 -3.54 20.23 -13.10
N ASP A 169 -2.28 20.12 -13.57
CA ASP A 169 -1.65 21.14 -14.40
C ASP A 169 -2.07 21.07 -15.87
N THR A 170 -2.25 19.86 -16.40
CA THR A 170 -2.38 19.63 -17.85
C THR A 170 -3.72 19.03 -18.27
N GLY A 171 -4.57 18.63 -17.32
CA GLY A 171 -5.78 17.87 -17.58
C GLY A 171 -5.48 16.44 -18.07
N VAL A 172 -6.47 15.82 -18.73
CA VAL A 172 -6.29 14.49 -19.33
C VAL A 172 -5.50 14.61 -20.64
N SER A 173 -4.19 14.64 -20.51
CA SER A 173 -3.21 14.97 -21.54
C SER A 173 -2.28 13.79 -21.87
N ALA A 174 -1.34 14.00 -22.80
CA ALA A 174 -0.29 13.02 -23.07
C ALA A 174 0.72 12.96 -21.92
N GLU A 175 0.98 14.11 -21.29
CA GLU A 175 1.83 14.28 -20.11
C GLU A 175 1.26 13.51 -18.91
N TYR A 176 -0.06 13.59 -18.68
CA TYR A 176 -0.74 12.80 -17.66
C TYR A 176 -0.61 11.30 -17.92
N ARG A 177 -0.79 10.84 -19.17
CA ARG A 177 -0.56 9.42 -19.51
C ARG A 177 0.88 9.01 -19.25
N ALA A 178 1.85 9.84 -19.65
CA ALA A 178 3.26 9.58 -19.40
C ALA A 178 3.60 9.53 -17.90
N ALA A 179 2.90 10.31 -17.07
CA ALA A 179 3.04 10.24 -15.61
C ALA A 179 2.55 8.91 -15.03
N ILE A 180 1.44 8.35 -15.56
CA ILE A 180 0.98 6.99 -15.22
C ILE A 180 2.03 5.94 -15.64
N GLU A 181 2.58 6.06 -16.85
CA GLU A 181 3.61 5.16 -17.36
C GLU A 181 4.91 5.25 -16.53
N ALA A 182 5.25 6.43 -16.01
CA ALA A 182 6.37 6.59 -15.09
C ALA A 182 6.09 5.92 -13.73
N ALA A 183 4.87 6.03 -13.20
CA ALA A 183 4.45 5.39 -11.96
C ALA A 183 4.55 3.85 -12.01
N ASP A 184 4.38 3.24 -13.18
CA ASP A 184 4.56 1.79 -13.42
C ASP A 184 6.00 1.32 -13.21
N GLY A 185 6.98 2.22 -13.30
CA GLY A 185 8.41 1.88 -13.20
C GLY A 185 8.99 1.85 -11.79
N HIS A 186 8.20 2.20 -10.76
CA HIS A 186 8.60 2.27 -9.35
C HIS A 186 8.23 1.00 -8.58
#